data_AF-A0A1I1P6A4-F1
#
_entry.id   AF-A0A1I1P6A4-F1
#
_cell.length_a   1.000
_cell.length_b   1.000
_cell.length_c   1.000
_cell.angle_alpha   90.00
_cell.angle_beta   90.00
_cell.angle_gamma   90.00
#
_symmetry.space_group_name_H-M   'P 1'
#
loop_
_entity.id
_entity.type
_entity.pdbx_description
1 polymer ?
#
loop_
_entity_poly.entity_id
_entity_poly.type
_entity_poly.pdbx_seq_one_letter_code
_entity_poly.pdbx_strand_id
1 'polypeptide(L)'
;MKMIRFSVGMACLSISFLVATATDASSQTATTSVAKPTVIGAIKDSAITPGVSATTQTADSPDAHLDNAVAALNKGDKATTTQELQTGIAGLEAAAQQKPTSFKDKLLAQASKLKALLPLIPTGALGSGVLGKAVSLAKLASGGNQLEGILAAGSLLGKGSQLTSGLSGIGSALSSLGGGTQSTGKSLISKALASVSKLDQGGLVAKAAEPVAKTEISSLLNLVKGAL
;
A
#
# COMPACT_ATOMS: atom_id res chain seq x y z
N MET A 1 45.21 44.03 9.72
CA MET A 1 44.72 43.95 8.33
C MET A 1 43.31 43.37 8.38
N LYS A 2 42.28 44.21 8.47
CA LYS A 2 41.49 44.87 7.39
C LYS A 2 40.54 43.88 6.69
N MET A 3 39.24 44.13 6.92
CA MET A 3 38.03 43.41 6.51
C MET A 3 37.90 43.22 5.00
N ILE A 4 37.07 42.23 4.57
CA ILE A 4 35.97 42.44 3.61
C ILE A 4 34.79 41.52 3.98
N ARG A 5 33.60 42.12 4.12
CA ARG A 5 32.27 41.49 4.16
C ARG A 5 31.69 41.51 2.75
N PHE A 6 30.95 40.47 2.35
CA PHE A 6 30.01 40.57 1.23
C PHE A 6 28.61 40.12 1.68
N SER A 7 27.69 41.06 1.59
CA SER A 7 26.25 40.96 1.80
C SER A 7 25.62 40.97 0.40
N VAL A 8 24.80 39.98 0.08
CA VAL A 8 23.86 40.08 -1.05
C VAL A 8 22.53 39.51 -0.56
N GLY A 9 21.56 40.41 -0.38
CA GLY A 9 20.16 40.06 -0.26
C GLY A 9 19.56 39.79 -1.65
N MET A 10 18.61 38.87 -1.71
CA MET A 10 17.74 38.74 -2.88
C MET A 10 16.27 38.63 -2.43
N ALA A 11 15.58 39.71 -2.75
CA ALA A 11 14.17 39.91 -3.10
C ALA A 11 13.12 38.83 -2.81
N CYS A 12 12.04 39.31 -2.20
CA CYS A 12 10.68 38.79 -2.20
C CYS A 12 10.20 38.31 -3.58
N LEU A 13 9.43 37.21 -3.57
CA LEU A 13 8.29 37.07 -4.47
C LEU A 13 7.16 36.33 -3.75
N SER A 14 6.13 37.08 -3.35
CA SER A 14 4.88 36.57 -2.79
C SER A 14 4.03 36.00 -3.92
N ILE A 15 3.87 34.68 -3.97
CA ILE A 15 2.91 34.02 -4.87
C ILE A 15 1.62 33.79 -4.09
N SER A 16 0.61 34.62 -4.38
CA SER A 16 -0.77 34.44 -3.94
C SER A 16 -1.33 33.14 -4.53
N PHE A 17 -1.74 32.20 -3.67
CA PHE A 17 -2.50 31.02 -4.09
C PHE A 17 -3.99 31.27 -3.82
N LEU A 18 -4.75 31.45 -4.91
CA LEU A 18 -6.19 31.59 -4.91
C LEU A 18 -6.79 30.18 -4.76
N VAL A 19 -7.39 29.88 -3.61
CA VAL A 19 -8.18 28.65 -3.41
C VAL A 19 -9.63 28.94 -3.79
N ALA A 20 -10.06 28.36 -4.91
CA ALA A 20 -11.46 28.27 -5.28
C ALA A 20 -12.08 27.08 -4.55
N THR A 21 -13.02 27.33 -3.64
CA THR A 21 -13.89 26.30 -3.07
C THR A 21 -15.09 26.09 -4.00
N ALA A 22 -15.14 24.94 -4.67
CA ALA A 22 -16.36 24.48 -5.33
C ALA A 22 -17.32 23.94 -4.27
N THR A 23 -18.46 24.60 -4.09
CA THR A 23 -19.61 24.10 -3.34
C THR A 23 -20.42 23.17 -4.24
N ASP A 24 -20.48 21.88 -3.91
CA ASP A 24 -21.42 20.96 -4.56
C ASP A 24 -22.85 21.27 -4.13
N ALA A 25 -23.71 21.44 -5.13
CA ALA A 25 -25.14 21.65 -4.97
C ALA A 25 -25.83 20.32 -4.62
N SER A 26 -26.43 20.25 -3.44
CA SER A 26 -27.34 19.18 -3.08
C SER A 26 -28.69 19.38 -3.78
N SER A 27 -29.00 18.55 -4.78
CA SER A 27 -30.34 18.49 -5.39
C SER A 27 -31.30 17.77 -4.45
N GLN A 28 -32.14 18.55 -3.80
CA GLN A 28 -33.31 18.12 -3.05
C GLN A 28 -34.39 17.66 -4.06
N THR A 29 -34.71 16.37 -4.08
CA THR A 29 -35.78 15.83 -4.93
C THR A 29 -37.04 15.59 -4.10
N ALA A 30 -38.17 15.93 -4.72
CA ALA A 30 -39.49 16.11 -4.13
C ALA A 30 -40.10 14.84 -3.52
N THR A 31 -40.82 15.04 -2.42
CA THR A 31 -41.82 14.13 -1.88
C THR A 31 -43.07 14.14 -2.76
N THR A 32 -43.41 12.99 -3.34
CA THR A 32 -44.76 12.73 -3.87
C THR A 32 -45.39 11.57 -3.09
N SER A 33 -46.42 11.94 -2.32
CA SER A 33 -47.39 11.07 -1.71
C SER A 33 -48.28 10.45 -2.79
N VAL A 34 -48.31 9.12 -2.93
CA VAL A 34 -49.44 8.40 -3.54
C VAL A 34 -49.67 7.02 -2.88
N ALA A 35 -50.85 6.92 -2.29
CA ALA A 35 -51.76 5.78 -2.11
C ALA A 35 -51.26 4.32 -2.06
N LYS A 36 -51.69 3.69 -0.96
CA LYS A 36 -51.84 2.25 -0.70
C LYS A 36 -52.64 1.53 -1.79
N PRO A 37 -52.24 0.30 -2.13
CA PRO A 37 -53.20 -0.81 -2.18
C PRO A 37 -52.73 -2.01 -1.36
N THR A 38 -53.67 -2.55 -0.58
CA THR A 38 -53.55 -3.85 0.11
C THR A 38 -53.49 -4.96 -0.93
N VAL A 39 -52.43 -5.78 -0.91
CA VAL A 39 -52.44 -7.12 -1.53
C VAL A 39 -51.86 -8.11 -0.53
N ILE A 40 -52.70 -9.07 -0.15
CA ILE A 40 -52.39 -10.23 0.68
C ILE A 40 -51.72 -11.27 -0.23
N GLY A 41 -50.50 -11.69 0.08
CA GLY A 41 -49.83 -12.78 -0.64
C GLY A 41 -48.40 -12.97 -0.20
N ALA A 42 -48.12 -14.09 0.46
CA ALA A 42 -46.78 -14.49 0.87
C ALA A 42 -45.94 -14.93 -0.34
N ILE A 43 -44.91 -14.18 -0.68
CA ILE A 43 -43.76 -14.65 -1.46
C ILE A 43 -42.47 -14.16 -0.79
N LYS A 44 -41.60 -15.10 -0.41
CA LYS A 44 -40.22 -14.84 -0.03
C LYS A 44 -39.45 -14.53 -1.31
N ASP A 45 -39.26 -13.25 -1.61
CA ASP A 45 -38.42 -12.82 -2.72
C ASP A 45 -37.09 -12.29 -2.17
N SER A 46 -36.03 -13.03 -2.45
CA SER A 46 -34.65 -12.65 -2.18
C SER A 46 -34.25 -11.53 -3.13
N ALA A 47 -34.37 -10.29 -2.67
CA ALA A 47 -33.84 -9.14 -3.39
C ALA A 47 -32.31 -9.19 -3.42
N ILE A 48 -31.78 -9.67 -4.55
CA ILE A 48 -30.38 -9.50 -4.96
C ILE A 48 -30.16 -8.01 -5.19
N THR A 49 -29.42 -7.36 -4.30
CA THR A 49 -28.92 -6.00 -4.50
C THR A 49 -27.57 -6.07 -5.23
N PRO A 50 -27.38 -5.38 -6.37
CA PRO A 50 -26.09 -5.33 -7.07
C PRO A 50 -25.01 -4.69 -6.18
N GLY A 51 -23.87 -5.37 -6.10
CA GLY A 51 -22.74 -5.03 -5.26
C GLY A 51 -22.26 -3.59 -5.42
N VAL A 52 -22.38 -2.82 -4.35
CA VAL A 52 -21.41 -1.79 -4.03
C VAL A 52 -20.12 -2.53 -3.72
N SER A 53 -19.14 -2.46 -4.63
CA SER A 53 -17.77 -2.85 -4.34
C SER A 53 -17.33 -2.10 -3.10
N ALA A 54 -17.37 -2.78 -1.97
CA ALA A 54 -16.73 -2.34 -0.75
C ALA A 54 -15.24 -2.29 -1.06
N THR A 55 -14.75 -1.10 -1.39
CA THR A 55 -13.35 -0.76 -1.21
C THR A 55 -13.11 -0.77 0.30
N THR A 56 -12.97 -1.96 0.88
CA THR A 56 -12.37 -2.13 2.21
C THR A 56 -10.91 -1.70 2.07
N GLN A 57 -10.66 -0.40 2.15
CA GLN A 57 -9.41 0.07 2.75
C GLN A 57 -9.38 -0.57 4.13
N THR A 58 -8.64 -1.66 4.24
CA THR A 58 -8.45 -2.36 5.50
C THR A 58 -7.56 -1.45 6.33
N ALA A 59 -8.19 -0.64 7.17
CA ALA A 59 -7.55 0.30 8.09
C ALA A 59 -6.65 -0.39 9.13
N ASP A 60 -6.63 -1.73 9.16
CA ASP A 60 -5.82 -2.55 10.07
C ASP A 60 -4.62 -3.24 9.40
N SER A 61 -4.28 -2.92 8.15
CA SER A 61 -3.06 -3.49 7.55
C SER A 61 -1.81 -2.80 8.10
N PRO A 62 -0.70 -3.54 8.36
CA PRO A 62 0.55 -2.93 8.82
C PRO A 62 1.03 -1.84 7.84
N ASP A 63 0.80 -2.02 6.55
CA ASP A 63 1.18 -1.06 5.52
C ASP A 63 0.42 0.28 5.64
N ALA A 64 -0.85 0.25 6.05
CA ALA A 64 -1.64 1.46 6.28
C ALA A 64 -1.10 2.27 7.48
N HIS A 65 -0.75 1.59 8.58
CA HIS A 65 -0.13 2.24 9.73
C HIS A 65 1.24 2.85 9.37
N LEU A 66 2.04 2.18 8.54
CA LEU A 66 3.31 2.74 8.09
C LEU A 66 3.13 3.98 7.19
N ASP A 67 2.13 3.97 6.31
CA ASP A 67 1.79 5.14 5.47
C ASP A 67 1.27 6.31 6.34
N ASN A 68 0.43 6.02 7.34
CA ASN A 68 -0.05 6.99 8.32
C ASN A 68 1.10 7.59 9.14
N ALA A 69 2.09 6.78 9.53
CA ALA A 69 3.27 7.27 10.24
C ALA A 69 4.06 8.27 9.40
N VAL A 70 4.26 8.00 8.11
CA VAL A 70 4.93 8.96 7.20
C VAL A 70 4.09 10.23 7.03
N ALA A 71 2.78 10.10 6.88
CA ALA A 71 1.87 11.23 6.76
C ALA A 71 1.84 12.10 8.02
N ALA A 72 1.83 11.49 9.21
CA ALA A 72 1.91 12.18 10.49
C ALA A 72 3.25 12.91 10.66
N LEU A 73 4.37 12.28 10.26
CA LEU A 73 5.68 12.90 10.33
C LEU A 73 5.78 14.13 9.42
N ASN A 74 5.20 14.06 8.21
CA ASN A 74 5.12 15.20 7.30
C ASN A 74 4.30 16.37 7.87
N LYS A 75 3.32 16.09 8.74
CA LYS A 75 2.55 17.10 9.47
C LYS A 75 3.26 17.62 10.73
N GLY A 76 4.40 17.04 11.09
CA GLY A 76 5.10 17.35 12.34
C GLY A 76 4.49 16.69 13.59
N ASP A 77 3.53 15.78 13.42
CA ASP A 77 2.88 15.09 14.53
C ASP A 77 3.69 13.88 14.99
N LYS A 78 4.62 14.15 15.91
CA LYS A 78 5.55 13.15 16.46
C LYS A 78 4.85 12.06 17.28
N ALA A 79 3.75 12.41 17.97
CA ALA A 79 3.03 11.46 18.81
C ALA A 79 2.31 10.42 17.94
N THR A 80 1.55 10.89 16.95
CA THR A 80 0.87 10.02 15.99
C THR A 80 1.88 9.23 15.16
N THR A 81 2.98 9.85 14.72
CA THR A 81 4.07 9.13 14.01
C THR A 81 4.59 7.96 14.84
N THR A 82 4.86 8.17 16.13
CA THR A 82 5.40 7.13 17.01
C THR A 82 4.40 5.99 17.19
N GLN A 83 3.13 6.32 17.46
CA GLN A 83 2.07 5.35 17.64
C GLN A 83 1.84 4.50 16.39
N GLU A 84 1.63 5.14 15.23
CA GLU A 84 1.40 4.46 13.96
C GLU A 84 2.61 3.61 13.56
N LEU A 85 3.84 4.10 13.79
CA LEU A 85 5.04 3.33 13.50
C LEU A 85 5.17 2.10 14.41
N GLN A 86 4.86 2.22 15.70
CA GLN A 86 4.85 1.09 16.63
C GLN A 86 3.82 0.03 16.23
N THR A 87 2.60 0.45 15.88
CA THR A 87 1.54 -0.45 15.41
C THR A 87 1.95 -1.15 14.11
N GLY A 88 2.50 -0.39 13.15
CA GLY A 88 3.03 -0.93 11.90
C GLY A 88 4.15 -1.96 12.12
N ILE A 89 5.13 -1.65 12.98
CA ILE A 89 6.23 -2.57 13.35
C ILE A 89 5.67 -3.86 13.96
N ALA A 90 4.76 -3.75 14.92
CA ALA A 90 4.15 -4.93 15.56
C ALA A 90 3.38 -5.79 14.54
N GLY A 91 2.67 -5.16 13.60
CA GLY A 91 1.99 -5.86 12.51
C GLY A 91 2.96 -6.56 11.55
N LEU A 92 4.11 -5.95 11.24
CA LEU A 92 5.17 -6.61 10.44
C LEU A 92 5.79 -7.79 11.19
N GLU A 93 6.08 -7.64 12.48
CA GLU A 93 6.61 -8.71 13.33
C GLU A 93 5.62 -9.88 13.41
N ALA A 94 4.33 -9.60 13.59
CA ALA A 94 3.26 -10.60 13.56
C ALA A 94 3.18 -11.31 12.20
N ALA A 95 3.22 -10.55 11.10
CA ALA A 95 3.20 -11.11 9.74
C ALA A 95 4.44 -12.00 9.45
N ALA A 96 5.60 -11.64 10.01
CA ALA A 96 6.82 -12.46 9.91
C ALA A 96 6.73 -13.76 10.72
N GLN A 97 5.93 -13.79 11.78
CA GLN A 97 5.74 -14.97 12.63
C GLN A 97 4.69 -15.95 12.08
N GLN A 98 3.73 -15.49 11.29
CA GLN A 98 2.63 -16.34 10.81
C GLN A 98 3.07 -17.47 9.87
N LYS A 99 4.11 -17.26 9.05
CA LYS A 99 4.61 -18.28 8.12
C LYS A 99 6.13 -18.22 8.03
N PRO A 100 6.82 -19.38 8.04
CA PRO A 100 8.25 -19.43 7.75
C PRO A 100 8.45 -19.17 6.25
N THR A 101 8.78 -17.93 5.90
CA THR A 101 9.21 -17.55 4.55
C THR A 101 10.67 -17.13 4.60
N SER A 102 11.35 -17.16 3.47
CA SER A 102 12.69 -16.57 3.32
C SER A 102 12.69 -15.04 3.43
N PHE A 103 11.51 -14.42 3.50
CA PHE A 103 11.35 -13.00 3.83
C PHE A 103 11.24 -12.72 5.32
N LYS A 104 11.00 -13.72 6.17
CA LYS A 104 10.87 -13.53 7.63
C LYS A 104 12.04 -12.74 8.20
N ASP A 105 13.27 -13.17 7.96
CA ASP A 105 14.45 -12.52 8.52
C ASP A 105 14.63 -11.10 7.97
N LYS A 106 14.34 -10.90 6.67
CA LYS A 106 14.37 -9.58 6.03
C LYS A 106 13.29 -8.65 6.61
N LEU A 107 12.08 -9.17 6.84
CA LEU A 107 10.95 -8.43 7.39
C LEU A 107 11.24 -8.02 8.84
N LEU A 108 11.76 -8.94 9.67
CA LEU A 108 12.22 -8.65 11.02
C LEU A 108 13.40 -7.66 11.06
N ALA A 109 14.32 -7.75 10.09
CA ALA A 109 15.40 -6.79 9.96
C ALA A 109 14.88 -5.38 9.63
N GLN A 110 13.89 -5.25 8.73
CA GLN A 110 13.28 -3.95 8.43
C GLN A 110 12.44 -3.43 9.62
N ALA A 111 11.70 -4.29 10.31
CA ALA A 111 10.98 -3.94 11.53
C ALA A 111 11.94 -3.43 12.61
N SER A 112 13.10 -4.09 12.78
CA SER A 112 14.16 -3.66 13.71
C SER A 112 14.76 -2.31 13.32
N LYS A 113 15.00 -2.07 12.01
CA LYS A 113 15.46 -0.77 11.52
C LYS A 113 14.43 0.32 11.81
N LEU A 114 13.15 0.09 11.56
CA LEU A 114 12.07 1.03 11.89
C LEU A 114 12.02 1.30 13.41
N LYS A 115 12.20 0.26 14.23
CA LYS A 115 12.26 0.37 15.69
C LYS A 115 13.43 1.23 16.16
N ALA A 116 14.57 1.15 15.49
CA ALA A 116 15.73 2.02 15.76
C ALA A 116 15.48 3.50 15.39
N LEU A 117 14.49 3.80 14.55
CA LEU A 117 14.10 5.17 14.21
C LEU A 117 13.13 5.79 15.23
N LEU A 118 12.41 4.98 16.01
CA LEU A 118 11.48 5.47 17.06
C LEU A 118 12.11 6.51 18.00
N PRO A 119 13.32 6.31 18.58
CA PRO A 119 13.92 7.32 19.46
C PRO A 119 14.35 8.61 18.73
N LEU A 120 14.41 8.62 17.39
CA LEU A 120 14.75 9.79 16.58
C LEU A 120 13.52 10.65 16.21
N ILE A 121 12.31 10.12 16.36
CA ILE A 121 11.06 10.87 16.15
C ILE A 121 10.92 12.03 17.16
N PRO A 122 11.04 11.83 18.48
CA PRO A 122 10.89 12.92 19.45
C PRO A 122 11.97 13.99 19.27
N THR A 123 13.20 13.61 18.89
CA THR A 123 14.30 14.55 18.66
C THR A 123 14.12 15.40 17.40
N GLY A 124 13.24 14.99 16.48
CA GLY A 124 13.07 15.67 15.19
C GLY A 124 14.24 15.47 14.23
N ALA A 125 15.21 14.62 14.58
CA ALA A 125 16.33 14.26 13.71
C ALA A 125 15.89 13.35 12.55
N LEU A 126 14.69 12.76 12.64
CA LEU A 126 14.14 11.89 11.62
C LEU A 126 13.47 12.70 10.50
N GLY A 127 14.13 12.77 9.35
CA GLY A 127 13.54 13.35 8.14
C GLY A 127 12.50 12.41 7.51
N SER A 128 11.44 12.99 6.93
CA SER A 128 10.40 12.23 6.23
C SER A 128 10.92 11.39 5.06
N GLY A 129 12.02 11.80 4.42
CA GLY A 129 12.70 11.01 3.41
C GLY A 129 13.34 9.73 3.97
N VAL A 130 13.87 9.76 5.20
CA VAL A 130 14.48 8.58 5.84
C VAL A 130 13.40 7.61 6.29
N LEU A 131 12.36 8.11 6.97
CA LEU A 131 11.22 7.27 7.38
C LEU A 131 10.50 6.70 6.17
N GLY A 132 10.22 7.51 5.15
CA GLY A 132 9.55 7.08 3.93
C GLY A 132 10.30 5.97 3.19
N LYS A 133 11.63 6.04 3.12
CA LYS A 133 12.45 4.96 2.54
C LYS A 133 12.42 3.69 3.39
N ALA A 134 12.56 3.82 4.71
CA ALA A 134 12.49 2.66 5.61
C ALA A 134 11.11 1.98 5.55
N VAL A 135 10.04 2.76 5.52
CA VAL A 135 8.67 2.29 5.32
C VAL A 135 8.52 1.61 3.97
N SER A 136 9.06 2.19 2.90
CA SER A 136 9.03 1.58 1.56
C SER A 136 9.73 0.23 1.52
N LEU A 137 10.90 0.11 2.14
CA LEU A 137 11.62 -1.16 2.29
C LEU A 137 10.82 -2.17 3.12
N ALA A 138 10.20 -1.74 4.21
CA ALA A 138 9.37 -2.61 5.03
C ALA A 138 8.12 -3.11 4.28
N LYS A 139 7.45 -2.24 3.51
CA LYS A 139 6.34 -2.60 2.61
C LYS A 139 6.81 -3.55 1.52
N LEU A 140 8.02 -3.37 0.99
CA LEU A 140 8.61 -4.28 0.02
C LEU A 140 8.82 -5.68 0.62
N ALA A 141 9.36 -5.75 1.84
CA ALA A 141 9.53 -7.02 2.56
C ALA A 141 8.18 -7.67 2.92
N SER A 142 7.20 -6.86 3.34
CA SER A 142 5.83 -7.29 3.67
C SER A 142 5.14 -7.89 2.44
N GLY A 143 5.16 -7.18 1.31
CA GLY A 143 4.63 -7.67 0.03
C GLY A 143 5.35 -8.90 -0.48
N GLY A 144 6.68 -8.96 -0.33
CA GLY A 144 7.47 -10.15 -0.63
C GLY A 144 7.06 -11.36 0.22
N ASN A 145 6.88 -11.16 1.53
CA ASN A 145 6.39 -12.19 2.47
C ASN A 145 4.98 -12.69 2.09
N GLN A 146 4.08 -11.77 1.73
CA GLN A 146 2.73 -12.12 1.28
C GLN A 146 2.75 -12.93 -0.01
N LEU A 147 3.48 -12.47 -1.04
CA LEU A 147 3.58 -13.17 -2.32
C LEU A 147 4.24 -14.55 -2.17
N GLU A 148 5.32 -14.66 -1.40
CA GLU A 148 5.96 -15.95 -1.12
C GLU A 148 5.01 -16.87 -0.35
N GLY A 149 4.26 -16.34 0.62
CA GLY A 149 3.23 -17.08 1.36
C GLY A 149 2.05 -17.54 0.50
N ILE A 150 1.74 -16.85 -0.60
CA ILE A 150 0.76 -17.26 -1.61
C ILE A 150 1.38 -18.33 -2.54
N LEU A 151 2.61 -18.16 -2.98
CA LEU A 151 3.33 -19.13 -3.81
C LEU A 151 3.52 -20.47 -3.08
N ALA A 152 3.87 -20.42 -1.80
CA ALA A 152 4.03 -21.58 -0.93
C ALA A 152 2.72 -22.31 -0.66
N ALA A 153 1.56 -21.65 -0.83
CA ALA A 153 0.25 -22.31 -0.74
C ALA A 153 -0.04 -23.24 -1.93
N GLY A 154 0.85 -23.31 -2.93
CA GLY A 154 0.79 -24.25 -4.03
C GLY A 154 -0.05 -23.73 -5.19
N SER A 155 -1.37 -23.77 -5.08
CA SER A 155 -2.28 -23.35 -6.16
C SER A 155 -2.50 -21.84 -6.14
N LEU A 156 -2.31 -21.20 -7.30
CA LEU A 156 -2.58 -19.78 -7.49
C LEU A 156 -3.99 -19.51 -8.06
N LEU A 157 -4.71 -20.56 -8.48
CA LEU A 157 -6.10 -20.44 -8.92
C LEU A 157 -6.96 -19.92 -7.77
N GLY A 158 -7.75 -18.88 -8.03
CA GLY A 158 -8.59 -18.21 -7.01
C GLY A 158 -7.82 -17.30 -6.05
N LYS A 159 -6.50 -17.13 -6.24
CA LYS A 159 -5.66 -16.19 -5.46
C LYS A 159 -5.38 -14.89 -6.23
N GLY A 160 -6.07 -14.66 -7.35
CA GLY A 160 -5.81 -13.54 -8.25
C GLY A 160 -5.87 -12.17 -7.57
N SER A 161 -6.87 -11.94 -6.72
CA SER A 161 -7.01 -10.70 -5.95
C SER A 161 -5.86 -10.51 -4.95
N GLN A 162 -5.48 -11.57 -4.22
CA GLN A 162 -4.37 -11.51 -3.26
C GLN A 162 -3.02 -11.25 -3.94
N LEU A 163 -2.80 -11.88 -5.10
CA LEU A 163 -1.62 -11.67 -5.93
C LEU A 163 -1.58 -10.25 -6.46
N THR A 164 -2.69 -9.76 -7.00
CA THR A 164 -2.82 -8.40 -7.53
C THR A 164 -2.55 -7.36 -6.46
N SER A 165 -3.11 -7.52 -5.26
CA SER A 165 -2.86 -6.64 -4.12
C SER A 165 -1.40 -6.66 -3.70
N GLY A 166 -0.78 -7.85 -3.57
CA GLY A 166 0.65 -7.97 -3.22
C GLY A 166 1.57 -7.35 -4.27
N LEU A 167 1.29 -7.59 -5.56
CA LEU A 167 2.02 -7.01 -6.70
C LEU A 167 1.89 -5.48 -6.75
N SER A 168 0.69 -4.95 -6.52
CA SER A 168 0.44 -3.50 -6.46
C SER A 168 1.14 -2.84 -5.27
N GLY A 169 1.14 -3.50 -4.11
CA GLY A 169 1.86 -3.06 -2.92
C GLY A 169 3.37 -2.97 -3.15
N ILE A 170 3.96 -4.01 -3.74
CA ILE A 170 5.38 -4.03 -4.13
C ILE A 170 5.68 -2.95 -5.19
N GLY A 171 4.77 -2.75 -6.15
CA GLY A 171 4.93 -1.71 -7.17
C GLY A 171 4.97 -0.30 -6.59
N SER A 172 4.08 -0.02 -5.63
CA SER A 172 4.06 1.23 -4.89
C SER A 172 5.36 1.43 -4.10
N ALA A 173 5.83 0.39 -3.40
CA ALA A 173 7.06 0.42 -2.61
C ALA A 173 8.34 0.57 -3.47
N LEU A 174 8.40 -0.06 -4.65
CA LEU A 174 9.49 0.14 -5.61
C LEU A 174 9.51 1.56 -6.16
N SER A 175 8.32 2.12 -6.44
CA SER A 175 8.22 3.49 -6.98
C SER A 175 8.66 4.54 -5.97
N SER A 176 8.50 4.30 -4.67
CA SER A 176 9.00 5.18 -3.61
C SER A 176 10.48 4.98 -3.28
N LEU A 177 11.05 3.80 -3.58
CA LEU A 177 12.48 3.53 -3.40
C LEU A 177 13.34 4.13 -4.54
N GLY A 178 12.78 4.21 -5.76
CA GLY A 178 13.41 4.82 -6.93
C GLY A 178 14.54 3.99 -7.57
N GLY A 179 15.10 4.48 -8.68
CA GLY A 179 16.31 3.94 -9.32
C GLY A 179 16.09 2.84 -10.37
N GLY A 180 17.16 2.14 -10.76
CA GLY A 180 17.14 1.11 -11.83
C GLY A 180 16.24 -0.09 -11.52
N THR A 181 16.16 -0.49 -10.24
CA THR A 181 15.28 -1.55 -9.74
C THR A 181 13.80 -1.26 -9.99
N GLN A 182 13.40 0.03 -10.05
CA GLN A 182 12.03 0.44 -10.34
C GLN A 182 11.59 0.04 -11.75
N SER A 183 12.44 0.24 -12.76
CA SER A 183 12.09 -0.05 -14.17
C SER A 183 11.90 -1.55 -14.38
N THR A 184 12.89 -2.34 -13.95
CA THR A 184 12.85 -3.81 -14.02
C THR A 184 11.70 -4.37 -13.18
N GLY A 185 11.52 -3.85 -11.96
CA GLY A 185 10.44 -4.24 -11.08
C GLY A 185 9.06 -3.94 -11.66
N LYS A 186 8.84 -2.76 -12.25
CA LYS A 186 7.57 -2.43 -12.93
C LYS A 186 7.28 -3.35 -14.11
N SER A 187 8.29 -3.69 -14.90
CA SER A 187 8.12 -4.62 -16.02
C SER A 187 7.71 -6.02 -15.54
N LEU A 188 8.39 -6.55 -14.51
CA LEU A 188 8.06 -7.83 -13.90
C LEU A 188 6.68 -7.82 -13.25
N ILE A 189 6.32 -6.74 -12.54
CA ILE A 189 4.99 -6.58 -11.94
C ILE A 189 3.91 -6.58 -13.02
N SER A 190 4.12 -5.88 -14.13
CA SER A 190 3.16 -5.85 -15.24
C SER A 190 2.98 -7.23 -15.88
N LYS A 191 4.08 -7.97 -16.11
CA LYS A 191 4.04 -9.35 -16.61
C LYS A 191 3.35 -10.32 -15.64
N ALA A 192 3.66 -10.20 -14.36
CA ALA A 192 3.05 -10.98 -13.30
C ALA A 192 1.55 -10.67 -13.21
N LEU A 193 1.14 -9.40 -13.23
CA LEU A 193 -0.27 -8.99 -13.26
C LEU A 193 -1.01 -9.50 -14.49
N ALA A 194 -0.38 -9.45 -15.67
CA ALA A 194 -0.97 -10.01 -16.89
C ALA A 194 -1.19 -11.54 -16.77
N SER A 195 -0.24 -12.25 -16.16
CA SER A 195 -0.35 -13.69 -15.90
C SER A 195 -1.39 -14.00 -14.82
N VAL A 196 -1.48 -13.16 -13.79
CA VAL A 196 -2.50 -13.24 -12.73
C VAL A 196 -3.90 -13.00 -13.28
N SER A 197 -4.05 -12.05 -14.22
CA SER A 197 -5.32 -11.81 -14.91
C SER A 197 -5.76 -13.03 -15.73
N LYS A 198 -4.83 -13.74 -16.38
CA LYS A 198 -5.12 -15.03 -17.04
C LYS A 198 -5.44 -16.16 -16.06
N LEU A 199 -4.90 -16.11 -14.84
CA LEU A 199 -5.25 -17.02 -13.73
C LEU A 199 -6.68 -16.80 -13.24
N ASP A 200 -7.09 -15.54 -13.17
CA ASP A 200 -8.41 -15.12 -12.70
C ASP A 200 -9.51 -15.55 -13.69
N GLN A 201 -9.19 -15.67 -14.98
CA GLN A 201 -10.09 -16.20 -16.02
C GLN A 201 -10.49 -17.67 -15.82
N GLY A 202 -9.82 -18.41 -14.93
CA GLY A 202 -10.17 -19.79 -14.60
C GLY A 202 -9.93 -20.79 -15.75
N GLY A 203 -10.37 -22.04 -15.53
CA GLY A 203 -10.35 -23.10 -16.54
C GLY A 203 -8.95 -23.51 -17.03
N LEU A 204 -8.88 -23.99 -18.28
CA LEU A 204 -7.64 -24.47 -18.90
C LEU A 204 -6.60 -23.36 -19.10
N VAL A 205 -7.05 -22.11 -19.30
CA VAL A 205 -6.18 -20.94 -19.45
C VAL A 205 -5.43 -20.64 -18.15
N ALA A 206 -6.12 -20.68 -17.01
CA ALA A 206 -5.49 -20.47 -15.71
C ALA A 206 -4.44 -21.54 -15.40
N LYS A 207 -4.72 -22.80 -15.75
CA LYS A 207 -3.80 -23.93 -15.53
C LYS A 207 -2.52 -23.82 -16.36
N ALA A 208 -2.61 -23.28 -17.59
CA ALA A 208 -1.45 -23.01 -18.43
C ALA A 208 -0.67 -21.75 -18.00
N ALA A 209 -1.37 -20.75 -17.44
CA ALA A 209 -0.75 -19.51 -16.97
C ALA A 209 -0.11 -19.63 -15.58
N GLU A 210 -0.46 -20.65 -14.78
CA GLU A 210 0.09 -20.87 -13.44
C GLU A 210 1.63 -21.00 -13.39
N PRO A 211 2.29 -21.84 -14.21
CA PRO A 211 3.75 -21.93 -14.21
C PRO A 211 4.43 -20.62 -14.64
N VAL A 212 3.81 -19.88 -15.55
CA VAL A 212 4.32 -18.57 -16.00
C VAL A 212 4.21 -17.55 -14.87
N ALA A 213 3.03 -17.44 -14.25
CA ALA A 213 2.80 -16.57 -13.10
C ALA A 213 3.78 -16.88 -11.96
N LYS A 214 3.98 -18.17 -11.64
CA LYS A 214 4.97 -18.60 -10.64
C LYS A 214 6.38 -18.14 -10.96
N THR A 215 6.80 -18.25 -12.22
CA THR A 215 8.15 -17.84 -12.66
C THR A 215 8.34 -16.33 -12.56
N GLU A 216 7.36 -15.55 -13.02
CA GLU A 216 7.39 -14.08 -12.97
C GLU A 216 7.36 -13.58 -11.52
N ILE A 217 6.48 -14.14 -10.67
CA ILE A 217 6.41 -13.81 -9.25
C ILE A 217 7.70 -14.21 -8.53
N SER A 218 8.30 -15.37 -8.85
CA SER A 218 9.59 -15.78 -8.27
C SER A 218 10.72 -14.84 -8.67
N SER A 219 10.74 -14.38 -9.93
CA SER A 219 11.70 -13.39 -10.41
C SER A 219 11.55 -12.06 -9.69
N LEU A 220 10.30 -11.61 -9.48
CA LEU A 220 10.02 -10.42 -8.68
C LEU A 220 10.45 -10.61 -7.21
N LEU A 221 10.19 -11.77 -6.61
CA LEU A 221 10.62 -12.07 -5.24
C LEU A 221 12.15 -12.03 -5.13
N ASN A 222 12.88 -12.55 -6.11
CA ASN A 222 14.35 -12.47 -6.14
C ASN A 222 14.84 -11.02 -6.29
N LEU A 223 14.18 -10.21 -7.12
CA LEU A 223 14.47 -8.78 -7.23
C LEU A 223 14.25 -8.08 -5.87
N VAL A 224 13.11 -8.34 -5.23
CA VAL A 224 12.74 -7.78 -3.93
C VAL A 224 13.76 -8.23 -2.86
N LYS A 225 14.18 -9.49 -2.85
CA LYS A 225 15.27 -9.98 -1.97
C LYS A 225 16.59 -9.26 -2.22
N GLY A 226 16.93 -8.97 -3.47
CA GLY A 226 18.14 -8.24 -3.84
C GLY A 226 18.09 -6.76 -3.47
N ALA A 227 16.90 -6.16 -3.36
CA ALA A 227 16.70 -4.78 -2.95
C ALA A 227 16.69 -4.57 -1.42
N LEU A 228 16.54 -5.65 -0.63
CA LEU A 228 16.39 -5.67 0.83
C LEU A 228 17.68 -6.08 1.55
#